data_AF-A0A847ZGQ2-F1
#
_entry.id   AF-A0A847ZGQ2-F1
#
_cell.length_a   1.000
_cell.length_b   1.000
_cell.length_c   1.000
_cell.angle_alpha   90.00
_cell.angle_beta   90.00
_cell.angle_gamma   90.00
#
_symmetry.space_group_name_H-M   'P 1'
#
loop_
_entity.id
_entity.type
_entity.pdbx_description
1 polymer ?
#
loop_
_entity_poly.entity_id
_entity_poly.type
_entity_poly.pdbx_seq_one_letter_code
_entity_poly.pdbx_strand_id
1 'polypeptide(L)' 'MDEEAKSRVAQFRFGVIHDLIGDRKLARGERRRLLQEKSACVWEIPYSERTFISASTILAWAKRYEKGGRRLESLYPEV' A
#
# COMPACT_ATOMS: atom_id res chain seq x y z
N MET A 1 10.57 16.59 2.27
CA MET A 1 10.00 16.01 1.03
C MET A 1 8.94 16.98 0.53
N ASP A 2 8.98 17.37 -0.74
CA ASP A 2 7.96 18.25 -1.35
C ASP A 2 6.61 17.53 -1.53
N GLU A 3 5.57 18.28 -1.86
CA GLU A 3 4.21 17.73 -2.00
C GLU A 3 4.06 16.76 -3.17
N GLU A 4 4.81 16.96 -4.26
CA GLU A 4 4.78 16.03 -5.39
C GLU A 4 5.37 14.67 -5.01
N ALA A 5 6.48 14.68 -4.28
CA ALA A 5 7.13 13.47 -3.81
C ALA A 5 6.24 12.72 -2.80
N LYS A 6 5.58 13.43 -1.87
CA LYS A 6 4.58 12.82 -0.98
C LYS A 6 3.44 12.19 -1.77
N SER A 7 2.90 12.90 -2.77
CA SER A 7 1.83 12.41 -3.62
C SER A 7 2.24 11.18 -4.43
N ARG A 8 3.44 11.18 -5.03
CA ARG A 8 4.01 10.02 -5.74
C ARG A 8 4.14 8.80 -4.84
N VAL A 9 4.64 8.97 -3.61
CA VAL A 9 4.72 7.87 -2.63
C VAL A 9 3.31 7.35 -2.26
N ALA A 10 2.35 8.25 -2.07
CA ALA A 10 0.99 7.88 -1.71
C ALA A 10 0.28 7.10 -2.83
N GLN A 11 0.42 7.55 -4.08
CA GLN A 11 -0.09 6.88 -5.27
C GLN A 11 0.51 5.48 -5.42
N PHE A 12 1.83 5.36 -5.25
CA PHE A 12 2.51 4.06 -5.25
C PHE A 12 1.93 3.14 -4.17
N ARG A 13 1.86 3.60 -2.92
CA ARG A 13 1.30 2.82 -1.80
C ARG A 13 -0.13 2.39 -2.08
N PHE A 14 -0.96 3.28 -2.64
CA PHE A 14 -2.33 2.97 -3.03
C PHE A 14 -2.38 1.89 -4.12
N GLY A 15 -1.53 2.00 -5.15
CA GLY A 15 -1.37 0.98 -6.18
C GLY A 15 -0.94 -0.39 -5.62
N VAL A 16 -0.19 -0.40 -4.51
CA VAL A 16 0.13 -1.66 -3.82
C VAL A 16 -1.08 -2.25 -3.09
N ILE A 17 -1.97 -1.43 -2.52
CA ILE A 17 -3.05 -1.93 -1.64
C ILE A 17 -4.45 -1.98 -2.26
N HIS A 18 -4.72 -1.35 -3.41
CA HIS A 18 -6.09 -1.09 -3.90
C HIS A 18 -6.98 -2.35 -4.07
N ASP A 19 -6.38 -3.52 -4.30
CA ASP A 19 -7.05 -4.82 -4.40
C ASP A 19 -7.27 -5.51 -3.05
N LEU A 20 -6.62 -5.02 -1.98
CA LEU A 20 -6.83 -5.42 -0.59
C LEU A 20 -7.91 -4.57 0.10
N ILE A 21 -8.20 -3.38 -0.46
CA ILE A 21 -9.11 -2.37 0.10
C ILE A 21 -10.18 -2.02 -0.94
N GLY A 22 -11.38 -2.58 -0.78
CA GLY A 22 -12.49 -2.32 -1.67
C GLY A 22 -13.80 -2.86 -1.12
N ASP A 23 -14.90 -2.51 -1.78
CA ASP A 23 -16.23 -2.96 -1.33
C ASP A 23 -16.51 -4.42 -1.71
N ARG A 24 -15.68 -5.01 -2.57
CA ARG A 24 -15.72 -6.43 -2.88
C ARG A 24 -15.28 -7.24 -1.66
N LYS A 25 -16.14 -8.16 -1.23
CA LYS A 25 -15.76 -9.20 -0.26
C LYS A 25 -14.71 -10.14 -0.88
N LEU A 26 -13.51 -10.14 -0.29
CA LEU A 26 -12.48 -11.14 -0.59
C LEU A 26 -12.94 -12.50 -0.07
N ALA A 27 -12.71 -13.54 -0.86
CA ALA A 27 -13.01 -14.91 -0.45
C ALA A 27 -12.11 -15.35 0.71
N ARG A 28 -12.51 -16.42 1.42
CA ARG A 28 -11.69 -16.99 2.50
C ARG A 28 -10.31 -17.35 1.94
N GLY A 29 -9.25 -16.79 2.53
CA GLY A 29 -7.87 -17.03 2.13
C GLY A 29 -7.35 -16.16 1.00
N GLU A 30 -8.21 -15.51 0.22
CA GLU A 30 -7.81 -14.65 -0.90
C GLU A 30 -6.94 -13.47 -0.42
N ARG A 31 -7.33 -12.84 0.69
CA ARG A 31 -6.54 -11.76 1.30
C ARG A 31 -5.12 -12.20 1.67
N ARG A 32 -4.96 -13.42 2.19
CA ARG A 32 -3.64 -13.97 2.54
C ARG A 32 -2.81 -14.25 1.29
N ARG A 33 -3.45 -14.78 0.25
CA ARG A 33 -2.82 -15.04 -1.04
C ARG A 33 -2.31 -13.75 -1.70
N LEU A 34 -3.16 -12.72 -1.81
CA LEU A 34 -2.77 -11.41 -2.36
C LEU A 34 -1.61 -10.77 -1.59
N LEU A 35 -1.64 -10.85 -0.25
CA LEU A 35 -0.53 -10.36 0.57
C LEU A 35 0.78 -11.08 0.27
N GLN A 36 0.74 -12.41 0.12
CA GLN A 36 1.93 -13.20 -0.23
C GLN A 36 2.45 -12.84 -1.62
N GLU A 37 1.57 -12.82 -2.63
CA GLU A 37 1.91 -12.47 -4.01
C GLU A 37 2.57 -11.10 -4.08
N LYS A 38 1.97 -10.06 -3.48
CA LYS A 38 2.55 -8.71 -3.48
C LYS A 38 3.86 -8.59 -2.71
N SER A 39 4.00 -9.32 -1.60
CA SER A 39 5.24 -9.29 -0.83
C SER A 39 6.40 -10.01 -1.52
N ALA A 40 6.09 -10.89 -2.49
CA ALA A 40 7.06 -11.56 -3.33
C ALA A 40 7.45 -10.74 -4.58
N CYS A 41 6.68 -9.69 -4.92
CA CYS A 41 6.99 -8.81 -6.03
C CYS A 41 8.22 -7.94 -5.77
N VAL A 42 8.97 -7.66 -6.84
CA VAL A 42 9.95 -6.58 -6.91
C VAL A 42 9.23 -5.31 -7.30
N TRP A 43 9.44 -4.24 -6.54
CA TRP A 43 8.81 -2.95 -6.71
C TRP A 43 9.85 -1.88 -7.03
N GLU A 44 9.51 -0.96 -7.93
CA GLU A 44 10.20 0.32 -8.05
C GLU A 44 9.58 1.27 -7.03
N ILE A 45 10.19 1.35 -5.83
CA ILE A 45 9.66 2.16 -4.73
C ILE A 45 10.14 3.61 -4.92
N PRO A 46 9.24 4.59 -5.09
CA PRO A 46 9.64 5.98 -5.26
C PRO A 46 10.49 6.46 -4.09
N TYR A 47 11.63 7.07 -4.40
CA TYR A 47 12.55 7.67 -3.41
C TYR A 47 13.13 6.66 -2.40
N SER A 48 13.25 5.38 -2.77
CA SER A 48 13.89 4.37 -1.94
C SER A 48 14.78 3.47 -2.78
N GLU A 49 15.92 3.06 -2.21
CA GLU A 49 16.78 2.01 -2.79
C GLU A 49 16.21 0.59 -2.55
N ARG A 50 15.18 0.48 -1.70
CA ARG A 50 14.51 -0.80 -1.44
C ARG A 50 13.64 -1.18 -2.60
N THR A 51 13.60 -2.48 -2.88
CA THR A 51 12.78 -3.06 -3.96
C THR A 51 11.73 -4.05 -3.46
N PHE A 52 11.64 -4.27 -2.14
CA PHE A 52 10.69 -5.21 -1.55
C PHE A 52 9.89 -4.58 -0.41
N ILE A 53 8.66 -5.05 -0.25
CA ILE A 53 7.73 -4.58 0.79
C ILE A 53 7.19 -5.81 1.52
N SER A 54 7.33 -5.84 2.83
CA SER A 54 6.83 -6.95 3.63
C SER A 54 5.29 -6.98 3.64
N ALA A 55 4.70 -8.17 3.83
CA ALA A 55 3.26 -8.32 3.97
C ALA A 55 2.69 -7.49 5.15
N SER A 56 3.46 -7.30 6.22
CA SER A 56 3.05 -6.48 7.36
C SER A 56 3.01 -4.99 7.01
N THR A 57 3.95 -4.49 6.20
CA THR A 57 3.92 -3.10 5.71
C THR A 57 2.75 -2.85 4.77
N ILE A 58 2.48 -3.77 3.83
CA ILE A 58 1.31 -3.69 2.94
C ILE A 58 0.01 -3.64 3.77
N LEU A 59 -0.09 -4.51 4.77
CA LEU A 59 -1.23 -4.54 5.68
C LEU A 59 -1.38 -3.24 6.49
N ALA A 60 -0.27 -2.64 6.92
CA ALA A 60 -0.27 -1.38 7.65
C ALA A 60 -0.81 -0.23 6.78
N TRP A 61 -0.39 -0.15 5.51
CA TRP A 61 -0.91 0.83 4.57
C TRP A 61 -2.42 0.64 4.31
N ALA A 62 -2.87 -0.60 4.11
CA ALA A 62 -4.28 -0.90 3.96
C ALA A 62 -5.12 -0.41 5.16
N LYS A 63 -4.70 -0.77 6.38
CA LYS A 63 -5.36 -0.32 7.61
C LYS A 63 -5.37 1.20 7.75
N ARG A 64 -4.25 1.85 7.41
CA ARG A 64 -4.11 3.30 7.50
C ARG A 64 -5.04 4.02 6.52
N TYR A 65 -5.13 3.53 5.28
CA TYR A 65 -6.05 4.07 4.29
C TYR A 65 -7.52 3.94 4.73
N GLU A 66 -7.93 2.78 5.23
CA GLU A 66 -9.30 2.57 5.73
C GLU A 66 -9.62 3.48 6.92
N LYS A 67 -8.73 3.52 7.93
CA LYS A 67 -8.89 4.40 9.11
C LYS A 67 -8.85 5.89 8.75
N GLY A 68 -8.09 6.24 7.71
CA GLY A 68 -7.96 7.59 7.19
C GLY A 68 -9.15 8.05 6.35
N GLY A 69 -10.24 7.28 6.29
CA GLY A 69 -11.44 7.63 5.52
C GLY A 69 -11.25 7.49 4.02
N ARG A 70 -10.40 6.55 3.59
CA ARG A 70 -10.13 6.25 2.17
C ARG A 70 -9.56 7.45 1.38
N ARG A 71 -8.75 8.26 2.05
CA ARG A 71 -8.07 9.44 1.50
C ARG A 71 -6.61 9.13 1.15
N LEU A 72 -6.13 9.56 -0.02
CA LEU A 72 -4.75 9.32 -0.48
C LEU A 72 -3.72 9.96 0.47
N GLU A 73 -4.06 11.10 1.07
CA GLU A 73 -3.27 11.83 2.05
C GLU A 73 -2.94 10.96 3.28
N SER A 74 -3.79 9.98 3.58
CA SER A 74 -3.56 9.03 4.67
C SER A 74 -2.42 8.06 4.36
N LEU A 75 -1.94 8.00 3.12
CA LEU A 75 -0.78 7.21 2.71
C LEU A 75 0.48 8.04 2.54
N TYR A 76 0.45 9.33 2.90
CA TYR A 76 1.64 10.17 2.85
C TYR A 76 2.72 9.61 3.79
N PRO A 77 4.01 9.72 3.43
CA PRO A 77 5.08 9.34 4.33
C PRO A 77 4.94 10.11 5.65
N GLU A 78 5.10 9.39 6.76
CA GLU A 78 5.35 10.05 8.05
C GLU A 78 6.78 10.58 7.95
N VAL A 79 6.91 11.90 8.08
CA VAL A 79 8.17 12.64 8.01
C VAL A 79 9.19 12.10 9.00
#